data_AF-A0A932C965-F1
#
_entry.id   AF-A0A932C965-F1
#
_cell.length_a   1.000
_cell.length_b   1.000
_cell.length_c   1.000
_cell.angle_alpha   90.00
_cell.angle_beta   90.00
_cell.angle_gamma   90.00
#
_symmetry.space_group_name_H-M   'P 1'
#
loop_
_entity.id
_entity.type
_entity.pdbx_description
1 polymer ?
#
loop_
_entity_poly.entity_id
_entity_poly.type
_entity_poly.pdbx_seq_one_letter_code
_entity_poly.pdbx_strand_id
1 'polypeptide(L)'
;MDILKVIHVVNAILMAWPFYALVTVNQRGSLGPPLGDRADTYMENIIKNRALPCFVLQGTALASGLLLVFLRGMGLNALVANPILGLKSLLLLIIAALLTYVHTTLQPQIDALFARAGGQLVPQELGQQITKLRLRRKRMASVCLFVVLTAAMLGVQTWAPFPYWLTIVLVIGIAALARRAYSGVRRWM
;
A
#
# COMPACT_ATOMS: atom_id res chain seq x y z
N MET A 1 6.33 -18.78 21.39
CA MET A 1 6.87 -18.27 20.11
C MET A 1 5.85 -18.37 18.97
N ASP A 2 4.99 -19.41 18.95
CA ASP A 2 4.09 -19.65 17.80
C ASP A 2 2.93 -18.66 17.68
N ILE A 3 2.36 -18.19 18.80
CA ILE A 3 1.34 -17.13 18.79
C ILE A 3 1.86 -15.85 18.11
N LEU A 4 3.11 -15.46 18.39
CA LEU A 4 3.72 -14.27 17.79
C LEU A 4 3.94 -14.45 16.27
N LYS A 5 4.29 -15.65 15.81
CA LYS A 5 4.38 -15.95 14.37
C LYS A 5 3.01 -15.83 13.71
N VAL A 6 1.96 -16.37 14.34
CA VAL A 6 0.58 -16.27 13.84
C VAL A 6 0.17 -14.80 13.74
N ILE A 7 0.40 -14.01 14.79
CA ILE A 7 0.11 -12.56 14.77
C ILE A 7 0.87 -11.87 13.63
N HIS A 8 2.16 -12.15 13.46
CA HIS A 8 2.99 -11.54 12.41
C HIS A 8 2.48 -11.89 11.00
N VAL A 9 2.12 -13.16 10.76
CA VAL A 9 1.61 -13.64 9.47
C VAL A 9 0.22 -13.11 9.18
N VAL A 10 -0.71 -13.17 10.14
CA VAL A 10 -2.07 -12.63 10.01
C VAL A 10 -2.00 -11.13 9.73
N ASN A 11 -1.14 -10.39 10.43
CA ASN A 11 -0.94 -8.97 10.18
C ASN A 11 -0.48 -8.70 8.74
N ALA A 12 0.45 -9.51 8.21
CA ALA A 12 0.87 -9.40 6.81
C ALA A 12 -0.26 -9.68 5.82
N ILE A 13 -1.17 -10.61 6.13
CA ILE A 13 -2.37 -10.87 5.31
C ILE A 13 -3.33 -9.69 5.37
N LEU A 14 -3.58 -9.11 6.55
CA LEU A 14 -4.46 -7.96 6.73
C LEU A 14 -3.92 -6.70 6.02
N MET A 15 -2.61 -6.58 5.82
CA MET A 15 -2.02 -5.51 5.00
C MET A 15 -2.41 -5.58 3.52
N ALA A 16 -3.06 -6.66 3.05
CA ALA A 16 -3.67 -6.70 1.72
C ALA A 16 -5.02 -5.97 1.65
N TRP A 17 -5.63 -5.58 2.77
CA TRP A 17 -6.91 -4.86 2.74
C TRP A 17 -6.92 -3.54 1.91
N PRO A 18 -5.92 -2.65 2.03
CA PRO A 18 -5.83 -1.42 1.24
C PRO A 18 -5.79 -1.68 -0.27
N PHE A 19 -5.28 -2.84 -0.68
CA PHE A 19 -5.27 -3.27 -2.08
C PHE A 19 -6.69 -3.46 -2.61
N TYR A 20 -7.53 -4.20 -1.90
CA TYR A 20 -8.91 -4.44 -2.32
C TYR A 20 -9.69 -3.13 -2.42
N ALA A 21 -9.53 -2.23 -1.44
CA ALA A 21 -10.12 -0.90 -1.48
C ALA A 21 -9.68 -0.09 -2.71
N LEU A 22 -8.39 -0.14 -3.07
CA LEU A 22 -7.87 0.53 -4.25
C LEU A 22 -8.44 -0.04 -5.54
N VAL A 23 -8.58 -1.37 -5.65
CA VAL A 23 -9.18 -2.03 -6.82
C VAL A 23 -10.63 -1.60 -6.99
N THR A 24 -11.43 -1.59 -5.92
CA THR A 24 -12.82 -1.15 -5.95
C THR A 24 -12.94 0.30 -6.41
N VAL A 25 -12.16 1.21 -5.83
CA VAL A 25 -12.22 2.63 -6.21
C VAL A 25 -11.65 2.89 -7.60
N ASN A 26 -10.86 1.98 -8.17
CA ASN A 26 -10.42 2.10 -9.55
C ASN A 26 -11.60 1.95 -10.53
N GLN A 27 -12.61 1.14 -10.20
CA GLN A 27 -13.82 0.98 -11.02
C GLN A 27 -14.73 2.23 -11.04
N ARG A 28 -14.37 3.30 -10.31
CA ARG A 28 -15.11 4.58 -10.32
C ARG A 28 -15.41 5.12 -11.72
N GLY A 29 -14.50 4.93 -12.68
CA GLY A 29 -14.66 5.45 -14.04
C GLY A 29 -15.80 4.78 -14.80
N SER A 30 -16.10 3.51 -14.51
CA SER A 30 -17.21 2.77 -15.13
C SER A 30 -18.55 3.01 -14.45
N LEU A 31 -18.58 3.66 -13.28
CA LEU A 31 -19.84 3.92 -12.56
C LEU A 31 -20.58 5.13 -13.15
N GLY A 32 -19.90 6.04 -13.85
CA GLY A 32 -20.51 7.19 -14.52
C GLY A 32 -20.83 8.47 -13.71
N PRO A 33 -20.72 8.57 -12.36
CA PRO A 33 -21.06 9.82 -11.69
C PRO A 33 -19.97 10.89 -11.90
N PRO A 34 -20.36 12.18 -12.00
CA PRO A 34 -19.43 13.28 -12.21
C PRO A 34 -18.52 13.48 -10.98
N LEU A 35 -17.37 14.12 -11.21
CA LEU A 35 -16.39 14.39 -10.16
C LEU A 35 -17.01 15.28 -9.07
N GLY A 36 -16.90 14.86 -7.81
CA GLY A 36 -17.52 15.56 -6.67
C GLY A 36 -18.96 15.15 -6.36
N ASP A 37 -19.56 14.20 -7.11
CA ASP A 37 -20.85 13.61 -6.72
C ASP A 37 -20.74 12.81 -5.39
N ARG A 38 -21.89 12.50 -4.79
CA ARG A 38 -21.99 11.69 -3.56
C ARG A 38 -21.29 10.33 -3.71
N ALA A 39 -21.43 9.67 -4.86
CA ALA A 39 -20.76 8.41 -5.12
C ALA A 39 -19.22 8.56 -5.21
N ASP A 40 -18.73 9.64 -5.83
CA ASP A 40 -17.28 9.95 -5.86
C ASP A 40 -16.73 10.22 -4.46
N THR A 41 -17.47 11.00 -3.67
CA THR A 41 -17.10 11.36 -2.30
C THR A 41 -17.07 10.14 -1.39
N TYR A 42 -18.05 9.24 -1.52
CA TYR A 42 -18.06 7.97 -0.80
C TYR A 42 -16.83 7.12 -1.12
N MET A 43 -16.51 6.93 -2.41
CA MET A 43 -15.33 6.19 -2.86
C MET A 43 -14.03 6.84 -2.40
N GLU A 44 -13.96 8.17 -2.37
CA GLU A 44 -12.82 8.93 -1.86
C GLU A 44 -12.60 8.70 -0.36
N ASN A 45 -13.69 8.71 0.42
CA ASN A 45 -13.65 8.43 1.86
C ASN A 45 -13.23 6.99 2.16
N ILE A 46 -13.58 6.02 1.30
CA ILE A 46 -13.08 4.64 1.42
C ILE A 46 -11.56 4.60 1.34
N ILE A 47 -10.90 5.37 0.47
CA ILE A 47 -9.43 5.38 0.42
C ILE A 47 -8.84 6.13 1.61
N LYS A 48 -9.37 7.32 1.90
CA LYS A 48 -8.87 8.21 2.96
C LYS A 48 -8.83 7.53 4.32
N ASN A 49 -9.92 6.83 4.69
CA ASN A 49 -10.04 6.18 6.00
C ASN A 49 -9.18 4.93 6.16
N ARG A 50 -8.43 4.51 5.12
CA ARG A 50 -7.57 3.30 5.18
C ARG A 50 -6.13 3.61 5.54
N ALA A 51 -5.72 4.87 5.52
CA ALA A 51 -4.36 5.25 5.91
C ALA A 51 -4.04 4.86 7.36
N LEU A 52 -4.97 5.11 8.29
CA LEU A 52 -4.77 4.83 9.72
C LEU A 52 -4.60 3.31 10.00
N PRO A 53 -5.49 2.41 9.52
CA PRO A 53 -5.24 0.97 9.62
C PRO A 53 -3.90 0.53 9.03
N CYS A 54 -3.44 1.12 7.92
CA CYS A 54 -2.13 0.78 7.34
C CYS A 54 -0.98 1.11 8.30
N PHE A 55 -1.02 2.25 8.98
CA PHE A 55 0.00 2.61 9.98
C PHE A 55 0.01 1.64 11.15
N VAL A 56 -1.18 1.25 11.65
CA VAL A 56 -1.29 0.28 12.75
C VAL A 56 -0.70 -1.06 12.33
N LEU A 57 -1.13 -1.61 11.18
CA LEU A 57 -0.64 -2.89 10.68
C LEU A 57 0.88 -2.85 10.38
N GLN A 58 1.38 -1.73 9.85
CA GLN A 58 2.81 -1.52 9.61
C GLN A 58 3.60 -1.49 10.94
N GLY A 59 3.08 -0.80 11.95
CA GLY A 59 3.67 -0.76 13.29
C GLY A 59 3.67 -2.14 13.94
N THR A 60 2.56 -2.87 13.85
CA THR A 60 2.46 -4.26 14.33
C THR A 60 3.43 -5.18 13.61
N ALA A 61 3.62 -5.05 12.29
CA ALA A 61 4.59 -5.82 11.52
C ALA A 61 6.03 -5.57 12.02
N LEU A 62 6.38 -4.31 12.25
CA LEU A 62 7.71 -3.92 12.73
C LEU A 62 7.95 -4.44 14.15
N ALA A 63 7.02 -4.18 15.08
CA ALA A 63 7.15 -4.57 16.47
C ALA A 63 7.22 -6.10 16.63
N SER A 64 6.31 -6.83 15.99
CA SER A 64 6.32 -8.30 16.03
C SER A 64 7.55 -8.89 15.32
N GLY A 65 8.03 -8.27 14.25
CA GLY A 65 9.26 -8.67 13.56
C GLY A 65 10.51 -8.51 14.43
N LEU A 66 10.68 -7.36 15.08
CA LEU A 66 11.78 -7.09 15.99
C LEU A 66 11.75 -8.04 17.21
N LEU A 67 10.56 -8.27 17.77
CA LEU A 67 10.40 -9.19 18.88
C LEU A 67 10.75 -10.64 18.49
N LEU A 68 10.40 -11.07 17.27
CA LEU A 68 10.80 -12.39 16.75
C LEU A 68 12.32 -12.53 16.57
N VAL A 69 13.01 -11.47 16.16
CA VAL A 69 14.48 -11.44 16.06
C VAL A 69 15.09 -11.59 17.45
N PHE A 70 14.63 -10.79 18.41
CA PHE A 70 15.12 -10.81 19.79
C PHE A 70 14.89 -12.17 20.47
N LEU A 71 13.68 -12.73 20.35
CA LEU A 71 13.32 -14.03 20.96
C LEU A 71 14.05 -15.23 20.34
N ARG A 72 14.56 -15.11 19.11
CA ARG A 72 15.42 -16.13 18.49
C ARG A 72 16.89 -16.05 18.95
N GLY A 73 17.23 -15.13 19.84
CA GLY A 73 18.62 -14.87 20.25
C GLY A 73 19.45 -14.19 19.16
N MET A 74 18.83 -13.73 18.07
CA MET A 74 19.51 -12.98 17.03
C MET A 74 19.63 -11.52 17.50
N GLY A 75 20.84 -11.01 17.63
CA GLY A 75 21.06 -9.59 17.92
C GLY A 75 20.56 -8.69 16.79
N LEU A 76 20.41 -7.38 17.05
CA LEU A 76 20.01 -6.41 16.02
C LEU A 76 20.96 -6.36 14.82
N ASN A 77 22.22 -6.79 14.99
CA ASN A 77 23.17 -6.96 13.91
C ASN A 77 22.67 -7.93 12.82
N ALA A 78 21.80 -8.88 13.15
CA ALA A 78 21.19 -9.78 12.18
C ALA A 78 20.34 -9.05 11.11
N LEU A 79 19.82 -7.85 11.42
CA LEU A 79 19.11 -7.03 10.44
C LEU A 79 20.04 -6.52 9.34
N VAL A 80 21.34 -6.37 9.62
CA VAL A 80 22.32 -5.87 8.64
C VAL A 80 23.13 -7.03 8.05
N ALA A 81 23.49 -8.01 8.87
CA ALA A 81 24.29 -9.16 8.46
C ALA A 81 23.53 -10.13 7.54
N ASN A 82 22.20 -10.22 7.68
CA ASN A 82 21.39 -11.06 6.81
C ASN A 82 20.71 -10.21 5.72
N PRO A 83 21.04 -10.41 4.44
CA PRO A 83 20.55 -9.56 3.35
C PRO A 83 19.03 -9.65 3.16
N ILE A 84 18.40 -10.79 3.48
CA ILE A 84 16.95 -10.98 3.37
C ILE A 84 16.22 -10.19 4.47
N LEU A 85 16.70 -10.28 5.72
CA LEU A 85 16.16 -9.49 6.83
C LEU A 85 16.39 -7.99 6.61
N GLY A 86 17.57 -7.61 6.14
CA GLY A 86 17.92 -6.23 5.85
C GLY A 86 17.04 -5.65 4.76
N LEU A 87 16.86 -6.37 3.65
CA LEU A 87 15.98 -5.95 2.57
C LEU A 87 14.52 -5.85 3.05
N LYS A 88 14.01 -6.81 3.83
CA LYS A 88 12.66 -6.73 4.42
C LYS A 88 12.50 -5.48 5.29
N SER A 89 13.49 -5.19 6.13
CA SER A 89 13.49 -4.03 7.03
C SER A 89 13.49 -2.71 6.23
N LEU A 90 14.30 -2.63 5.18
CA LEU A 90 14.35 -1.49 4.27
C LEU A 90 13.00 -1.28 3.56
N LEU A 91 12.38 -2.35 3.05
CA LEU A 91 11.07 -2.27 2.39
C LEU A 91 9.98 -1.77 3.36
N LEU A 92 10.02 -2.20 4.63
CA LEU A 92 9.10 -1.69 5.66
C LEU A 92 9.28 -0.18 5.90
N LEU A 93 10.51 0.33 5.91
CA LEU A 93 10.76 1.76 6.01
C LEU A 93 10.25 2.52 4.77
N ILE A 94 10.43 1.96 3.57
CA ILE A 94 9.88 2.54 2.33
C ILE A 94 8.35 2.61 2.37
N ILE A 95 7.67 1.56 2.87
CA ILE A 95 6.21 1.57 3.05
C ILE A 95 5.79 2.70 3.98
N ALA A 96 6.45 2.83 5.13
CA ALA A 96 6.17 3.88 6.10
C ALA A 96 6.36 5.28 5.48
N ALA A 97 7.45 5.51 4.74
CA ALA A 97 7.73 6.77 4.07
C ALA A 97 6.66 7.11 3.01
N LEU A 98 6.28 6.14 2.17
CA LEU A 98 5.24 6.32 1.15
C LEU A 98 3.89 6.64 1.79
N LEU A 99 3.51 5.92 2.85
CA LEU A 99 2.25 6.12 3.55
C LEU A 99 2.19 7.49 4.22
N THR A 100 3.27 7.90 4.88
CA THR A 100 3.41 9.24 5.47
C THR A 100 3.25 10.32 4.41
N TYR A 101 3.97 10.23 3.30
CA TYR A 101 3.86 11.21 2.22
C TYR A 101 2.44 11.32 1.66
N VAL A 102 1.79 10.18 1.39
CA VAL A 102 0.41 10.17 0.88
C VAL A 102 -0.55 10.79 1.88
N HIS A 103 -0.41 10.49 3.17
CA HIS A 103 -1.31 10.97 4.22
C HIS A 103 -1.12 12.45 4.57
N THR A 104 0.12 12.94 4.67
CA THR A 104 0.40 14.31 5.14
C THR A 104 0.50 15.34 4.02
N THR A 105 0.83 14.91 2.80
CA THR A 105 1.04 15.83 1.68
C THR A 105 -0.03 15.66 0.62
N LEU A 106 -0.24 14.44 0.14
CA LEU A 106 -1.05 14.23 -1.07
C LEU A 106 -2.56 14.27 -0.79
N GLN A 107 -3.01 13.63 0.30
CA GLN A 107 -4.42 13.61 0.69
C GLN A 107 -4.94 15.01 1.05
N PRO A 108 -4.24 15.83 1.87
CA PRO A 108 -4.73 17.17 2.21
C PRO A 108 -4.79 18.11 1.00
N GLN A 109 -3.90 17.95 0.02
CA GLN A 109 -3.98 18.71 -1.24
C GLN A 109 -5.25 18.38 -2.04
N ILE A 110 -5.64 17.09 -2.09
CA ILE A 110 -6.88 16.67 -2.75
C ILE A 110 -8.09 17.23 -1.99
N ASP A 111 -8.11 17.09 -0.67
CA ASP A 111 -9.19 17.57 0.19
C ASP A 111 -9.36 19.10 0.09
N ALA A 112 -8.25 19.85 0.02
CA ALA A 112 -8.29 21.30 -0.16
C ALA A 112 -8.88 21.73 -1.51
N LEU A 113 -8.59 20.99 -2.59
CA LEU A 113 -9.21 21.24 -3.90
C LEU A 113 -10.71 20.93 -3.90
N PHE A 114 -11.14 19.88 -3.20
CA PHE A 114 -12.55 19.58 -3.01
C PHE A 114 -13.27 20.64 -2.18
N ALA A 115 -12.64 21.14 -1.10
CA ALA A 115 -13.19 22.22 -0.28
C ALA A 115 -13.37 23.52 -1.08
N ARG A 116 -12.43 23.85 -1.97
CA ARG A 116 -12.54 25.01 -2.88
C ARG A 116 -13.65 24.89 -3.90
N ALA A 117 -14.07 23.67 -4.25
CA ALA A 117 -15.12 23.44 -5.23
C ALA A 117 -16.55 23.58 -4.68
N GLY A 118 -16.73 23.78 -3.37
CA GLY A 118 -18.04 24.18 -2.81
C GLY A 118 -19.15 23.12 -2.83
N GLY A 119 -18.83 21.83 -3.00
CA GLY A 119 -19.78 20.73 -2.81
C GLY A 119 -20.84 20.54 -3.92
N GLN A 120 -20.86 21.38 -4.95
CA GLN A 120 -21.72 21.25 -6.12
C GLN A 120 -20.83 21.26 -7.37
N LEU A 121 -20.65 20.09 -7.99
CA LEU A 121 -19.95 19.84 -9.26
C LEU A 121 -18.62 20.60 -9.45
N VAL A 122 -17.51 19.86 -9.39
CA VAL A 122 -16.18 20.48 -9.46
C VAL A 122 -15.96 21.18 -10.81
N PRO A 123 -15.58 22.47 -10.83
CA PRO A 123 -15.19 23.20 -12.04
C PRO A 123 -14.10 22.47 -12.83
N GLN A 124 -14.13 22.54 -14.16
CA GLN A 124 -13.27 21.74 -15.03
C GLN A 124 -11.77 21.91 -14.74
N GLU A 125 -11.32 23.13 -14.42
CA GLU A 125 -9.92 23.42 -14.06
C GLU A 125 -9.50 22.73 -12.75
N LEU A 126 -10.35 22.77 -11.72
CA LEU A 126 -10.11 22.08 -10.45
C LEU A 126 -10.18 20.55 -10.65
N GLY A 127 -11.09 20.07 -11.51
CA GLY A 127 -11.25 18.66 -11.86
C GLY A 127 -9.98 18.06 -12.47
N GLN A 128 -9.29 18.80 -13.34
CA GLN A 128 -8.00 18.36 -13.91
C GLN A 128 -6.91 18.24 -12.83
N GLN A 129 -6.82 19.21 -11.92
CA GLN A 129 -5.85 19.18 -10.82
C GLN A 129 -6.10 18.01 -9.86
N ILE A 130 -7.37 17.80 -9.48
CA ILE A 130 -7.77 16.67 -8.63
C ILE A 130 -7.43 15.35 -9.30
N THR A 131 -7.73 15.20 -10.59
CA THR A 131 -7.44 13.98 -11.35
C THR A 131 -5.93 13.70 -11.40
N LYS A 132 -5.11 14.73 -11.61
CA LYS A 132 -3.64 14.61 -11.60
C LYS A 132 -3.11 14.14 -10.24
N LEU A 133 -3.61 14.70 -9.14
CA LEU A 133 -3.21 14.28 -7.79
C LEU A 133 -3.71 12.87 -7.44
N ARG A 134 -4.94 12.53 -7.81
CA ARG A 134 -5.50 11.17 -7.67
C ARG A 134 -4.66 10.14 -8.45
N LEU A 135 -4.21 10.49 -9.65
CA LEU A 135 -3.33 9.63 -10.44
C LEU A 135 -1.97 9.43 -9.76
N ARG A 136 -1.38 10.49 -9.19
CA ARG A 136 -0.14 10.39 -8.38
C ARG A 136 -0.34 9.47 -7.18
N ARG A 137 -1.44 9.63 -6.43
CA ARG A 137 -1.76 8.78 -5.28
C ARG A 137 -1.88 7.33 -5.69
N LYS A 138 -2.59 7.07 -6.79
CA LYS A 138 -2.77 5.74 -7.35
C LYS A 138 -1.44 5.10 -7.75
N ARG A 139 -0.50 5.86 -8.34
CA ARG A 139 0.85 5.37 -8.66
C ARG A 139 1.64 5.02 -7.39
N MET A 140 1.62 5.89 -6.38
CA MET A 140 2.29 5.63 -5.10
C MET A 140 1.71 4.41 -4.38
N ALA A 141 0.38 4.24 -4.40
CA ALA A 141 -0.28 3.07 -3.84
C ALA A 141 0.12 1.78 -4.57
N SER A 142 0.32 1.81 -5.89
CA SER A 142 0.83 0.67 -6.65
C SER A 142 2.27 0.31 -6.27
N VAL A 143 3.14 1.31 -6.05
CA VAL A 143 4.50 1.07 -5.57
C VAL A 143 4.47 0.49 -4.17
N CYS A 144 3.65 1.06 -3.27
CA CYS A 144 3.46 0.56 -1.92
C CYS A 144 3.02 -0.91 -1.92
N LEU A 145 2.04 -1.27 -2.75
CA LEU A 145 1.59 -2.66 -2.91
C LEU A 145 2.72 -3.60 -3.35
N PHE A 146 3.49 -3.21 -4.36
CA PHE A 146 4.64 -4.00 -4.82
C PHE A 146 5.63 -4.23 -3.68
N VAL A 147 5.94 -3.19 -2.90
CA VAL A 147 6.85 -3.25 -1.75
C VAL A 147 6.30 -4.13 -0.64
N VAL A 148 5.00 -4.03 -0.29
CA VAL A 148 4.33 -4.86 0.74
C VAL A 148 4.38 -6.34 0.37
N LEU A 149 3.98 -6.69 -0.86
CA LEU A 149 3.97 -8.09 -1.31
C LEU A 149 5.39 -8.67 -1.37
N THR A 150 6.37 -7.88 -1.80
CA THR A 150 7.78 -8.28 -1.79
C THR A 150 8.27 -8.49 -0.35
N ALA A 151 7.94 -7.60 0.58
CA ALA A 151 8.30 -7.74 1.99
C ALA A 151 7.63 -8.95 2.66
N ALA A 152 6.41 -9.31 2.23
CA ALA A 152 5.72 -10.53 2.67
C ALA A 152 6.41 -11.78 2.13
N MET A 153 6.73 -11.82 0.83
CA MET A 153 7.48 -12.91 0.19
C MET A 153 8.84 -13.14 0.86
N LEU A 154 9.64 -12.08 1.06
CA LEU A 154 10.90 -12.17 1.80
C LEU A 154 10.69 -12.67 3.23
N GLY A 155 9.55 -12.29 3.84
CA GLY A 155 9.13 -12.81 5.13
C GLY A 155 8.92 -14.32 5.16
N VAL A 156 8.49 -14.95 4.07
CA VAL A 156 8.41 -16.42 3.97
C VAL A 156 9.81 -17.02 3.78
N GLN A 157 10.64 -16.33 2.99
CA GLN A 157 12.00 -16.74 2.67
C GLN A 157 12.93 -16.86 3.89
N THR A 158 12.66 -16.10 4.96
CA THR A 158 13.41 -16.22 6.23
C THR A 158 13.09 -17.49 7.03
N TRP A 159 11.99 -18.17 6.71
CA TRP A 159 11.62 -19.46 7.34
C TRP A 159 11.88 -20.64 6.41
N ALA A 160 11.57 -20.48 5.13
CA ALA A 160 11.76 -21.48 4.09
C ALA A 160 12.52 -20.84 2.91
N PRO A 161 13.85 -21.02 2.81
CA PRO A 161 14.62 -20.39 1.75
C PRO A 161 14.19 -20.94 0.39
N PHE A 162 14.04 -20.03 -0.58
CA PHE A 162 13.72 -20.37 -1.95
C PHE A 162 14.97 -20.31 -2.83
N PRO A 163 15.02 -21.08 -3.93
CA PRO A 163 16.05 -20.89 -4.94
C PRO A 163 15.91 -19.51 -5.59
N TYR A 164 17.04 -18.95 -6.06
CA TYR A 164 17.09 -17.60 -6.63
C TYR A 164 16.14 -17.40 -7.82
N TRP A 165 16.02 -18.41 -8.70
CA TRP A 165 15.13 -18.34 -9.86
C TRP A 165 13.66 -18.16 -9.46
N LEU A 166 13.21 -18.87 -8.42
CA LEU A 166 11.83 -18.79 -7.94
C LEU A 166 11.56 -17.41 -7.34
N THR A 167 12.54 -16.85 -6.63
CA THR A 167 12.48 -15.48 -6.11
C THR A 167 12.27 -14.47 -7.23
N ILE A 168 13.04 -14.59 -8.33
CA ILE A 168 12.91 -13.71 -9.49
C ILE A 168 11.52 -13.85 -10.12
N VAL A 169 11.05 -15.09 -10.32
CA VAL A 169 9.70 -15.36 -10.87
C VAL A 169 8.61 -14.74 -9.99
N LEU A 170 8.70 -14.90 -8.67
CA LEU A 170 7.73 -14.33 -7.72
C LEU A 170 7.75 -12.80 -7.73
N VAL A 171 8.93 -12.17 -7.75
CA VAL A 171 9.07 -10.71 -7.84
C VAL A 171 8.46 -10.18 -9.14
N ILE A 172 8.70 -10.86 -10.27
CA ILE A 172 8.07 -10.53 -11.56
C ILE A 172 6.55 -10.68 -11.47
N GLY A 173 6.05 -11.75 -10.87
CA GLY A 173 4.62 -11.99 -10.64
C GLY A 173 3.98 -10.90 -9.80
N ILE A 174 4.63 -10.48 -8.70
CA ILE A 174 4.19 -9.38 -7.84
C ILE A 174 4.17 -8.05 -8.61
N ALA A 175 5.19 -7.77 -9.41
CA ALA A 175 5.25 -6.58 -10.25
C ALA A 175 4.11 -6.58 -11.31
N ALA A 176 3.85 -7.73 -11.93
CA ALA A 176 2.77 -7.90 -12.88
C ALA A 176 1.40 -7.71 -12.23
N LEU A 177 1.18 -8.28 -11.04
CA LEU A 177 -0.05 -8.12 -10.27
C LEU A 177 -0.29 -6.66 -9.87
N ALA A 178 0.74 -5.99 -9.34
CA ALA A 178 0.67 -4.58 -8.97
C ALA A 178 0.36 -3.70 -10.19
N ARG A 179 1.03 -3.98 -11.33
CA ARG A 179 0.75 -3.30 -12.60
C ARG A 179 -0.66 -3.55 -13.10
N ARG A 180 -1.16 -4.80 -13.05
CA ARG A 180 -2.51 -5.18 -13.50
C ARG A 180 -3.59 -4.46 -12.69
N ALA A 181 -3.45 -4.46 -11.36
CA ALA A 181 -4.36 -3.74 -10.47
C ALA A 181 -4.44 -2.24 -10.80
N TYR A 182 -3.31 -1.67 -11.25
CA TYR A 182 -3.24 -0.29 -11.71
C TYR A 182 -3.83 -0.07 -13.12
N SER A 183 -3.52 -0.95 -14.08
CA SER A 183 -3.80 -0.77 -15.51
C SER A 183 -5.21 -1.15 -15.95
N GLY A 184 -5.99 -1.84 -15.11
CA GLY A 184 -7.33 -2.36 -15.45
C GLY A 184 -8.37 -1.34 -15.94
N VAL A 185 -8.08 -0.04 -15.89
CA VAL A 185 -9.01 1.06 -16.25
C VAL A 185 -8.57 1.83 -17.51
N ARG A 186 -7.41 1.55 -18.10
CA ARG A 186 -6.98 2.21 -19.36
C ARG A 186 -7.86 1.87 -20.59
N ARG A 187 -8.93 1.07 -20.42
CA ARG A 187 -9.76 0.55 -21.51
C ARG A 187 -11.13 1.24 -21.64
N TRP A 188 -11.42 2.25 -20.82
CA TRP A 188 -12.71 2.95 -20.78
C TRP A 188 -12.59 4.48 -20.63
N MET A 189 -11.47 5.05 -21.07
CA MET A 189 -11.35 6.48 -21.38
C MET A 189 -11.35 6.63 -22.90
#